data_AF-A0AAU5AED5-F1
#
_entry.id   AF-A0AAU5AED5-F1
#
_cell.length_a   1.000
_cell.length_b   1.000
_cell.length_c   1.000
_cell.angle_alpha   90.00
_cell.angle_beta   90.00
_cell.angle_gamma   90.00
#
_symmetry.space_group_name_H-M   'P 1'
#
loop_
_entity.id
_entity.type
_entity.pdbx_description
1 polymer ?
#
loop_
_entity_poly.entity_id
_entity_poly.type
_entity_poly.pdbx_seq_one_letter_code
_entity_poly.pdbx_strand_id
1 'polypeptide(L)'
;MFMAPDPGLARLWISLRAVLGIGLAVAASELAGLSLPASITGGLAALLALFTVGDPTVRGQAVTTALLPVVGFPVLALAATLHSVPTVRDAIWLAVIFCGVYARRWGLRGHALGIFAFMTFFITQFLHAVPGQLPQLYAAMAMALAASSVVRFGVWCIERRTPPPVTPAAPAGRGLSRPTTRQAFQATAACAFAIAAGQVLSHERWYWAVGTAWWIFVNTSSRGETLVRGFRRVVGTVTGIVAGLLIAVPLDGAPAPTAAIVAVCVWGIFYTAALSYSWMMFFVTVMAGLLYGLLGVLHPGLLGLRLAETAAGALGAALAVALILPVTTHAVTDRWVGQAVRAVHECTAAAARRLAGDRDADPAPRAAELEAMLGRVRFALAPLVHPLNPMRARKTRARQVLALLDDCARETRGLAAVAADPDASYDARLTAACGRVEAAVEVLVGAVPERAVTTAEGALGHHSAARGHHPGAEQALAHLHGLERALAALATPLRASSAASA
;
A
#
# COMPACT_ATOMS: atom_id res chain seq x y z
N MET A 1 2.34 -3.89 17.14
CA MET A 1 3.12 -2.64 17.19
C MET A 1 2.10 -1.51 17.31
N PHE A 2 1.82 -1.04 18.53
CA PHE A 2 0.61 -0.24 18.86
C PHE A 2 0.83 1.27 19.05
N MET A 3 2.07 1.76 19.02
CA MET A 3 2.32 3.19 19.09
C MET A 3 3.44 3.55 18.13
N ALA A 4 3.06 3.95 16.91
CA ALA A 4 3.91 4.86 16.16
C ALA A 4 3.63 6.26 16.72
N PRO A 5 4.64 6.99 17.24
CA PRO A 5 4.47 8.36 17.70
C PRO A 5 3.74 9.21 16.62
N ASP A 6 2.93 10.20 17.04
CA ASP A 6 2.35 11.21 16.14
C ASP A 6 3.05 12.57 16.33
N PRO A 7 4.33 12.70 15.95
CA PRO A 7 5.02 13.97 16.09
C PRO A 7 4.29 15.02 15.23
N GLY A 8 3.80 16.08 15.86
CA GLY A 8 3.02 17.14 15.20
C GLY A 8 1.51 16.91 15.13
N LEU A 9 0.96 15.85 15.74
CA LEU A 9 -0.49 15.59 15.85
C LEU A 9 -1.25 15.56 14.52
N ALA A 10 -0.56 15.32 13.40
CA ALA A 10 -1.15 15.42 12.07
C ALA A 10 -2.32 14.45 11.89
N ARG A 11 -2.20 13.22 12.40
CA ARG A 11 -3.28 12.23 12.32
C ARG A 11 -4.47 12.63 13.17
N LEU A 12 -4.22 13.18 14.36
CA LEU A 12 -5.28 13.70 15.23
C LEU A 12 -6.08 14.81 14.52
N TRP A 13 -5.39 15.80 13.93
CA TRP A 13 -6.04 16.91 13.25
C TRP A 13 -6.82 16.50 12.00
N ILE A 14 -6.25 15.60 11.19
CA ILE A 14 -6.96 15.04 10.03
C ILE A 14 -8.22 14.29 10.47
N SER A 15 -8.14 13.52 11.55
CA SER A 15 -9.28 12.74 12.07
C SER A 15 -10.37 13.64 12.66
N LEU A 16 -10.00 14.68 13.40
CA LEU A 16 -10.95 15.65 13.95
C LEU A 16 -11.65 16.45 12.85
N ARG A 17 -10.89 16.89 11.83
CA ARG A 17 -11.45 17.55 10.64
C ARG A 17 -12.44 16.64 9.91
N ALA A 18 -12.17 15.34 9.85
CA ALA A 18 -13.08 14.38 9.25
C ALA A 18 -14.40 14.26 10.03
N VAL A 19 -14.33 14.15 11.36
CA VAL A 19 -15.53 14.13 12.22
C VAL A 19 -16.36 15.39 12.04
N LEU A 20 -15.72 16.57 12.06
CA LEU A 20 -16.43 17.84 11.86
C LEU A 20 -17.06 17.95 10.46
N GLY A 21 -16.33 17.57 9.41
CA GLY A 21 -16.81 17.64 8.03
C GLY A 21 -17.97 16.68 7.75
N ILE A 22 -17.90 15.45 8.26
CA ILE A 22 -18.96 14.45 8.09
C ILE A 22 -20.14 14.76 9.01
N GLY A 23 -19.89 15.18 10.25
CA GLY A 23 -20.92 15.61 11.17
C GLY A 23 -21.73 16.79 10.64
N LEU A 24 -21.05 17.81 10.07
CA LEU A 24 -21.73 18.93 9.43
C LEU A 24 -22.55 18.50 8.20
N ALA A 25 -22.03 17.56 7.39
CA ALA A 25 -22.75 17.03 6.24
C ALA A 25 -24.05 16.29 6.62
N VAL A 26 -23.99 15.46 7.67
CA VAL A 26 -25.16 14.76 8.20
C VAL A 26 -26.14 15.75 8.81
N ALA A 27 -25.67 16.66 9.67
CA ALA A 27 -26.51 17.69 10.29
C ALA A 27 -27.20 18.58 9.24
N ALA A 28 -26.51 18.98 8.17
CA ALA A 28 -27.10 19.74 7.08
C ALA A 28 -28.20 18.96 6.36
N SER A 29 -28.02 17.64 6.16
CA SER A 29 -29.02 16.78 5.53
C SER A 29 -30.28 16.65 6.39
N GLU A 30 -30.11 16.44 7.70
CA GLU A 30 -31.21 16.38 8.68
C GLU A 30 -31.95 17.72 8.79
N LEU A 31 -31.23 18.84 8.87
CA LEU A 31 -31.82 20.19 8.93
C LEU A 31 -32.59 20.56 7.65
N ALA A 32 -32.22 19.98 6.51
CA ALA A 32 -32.96 20.11 5.26
C ALA A 32 -34.16 19.15 5.15
N GLY A 33 -34.45 18.37 6.20
CA GLY A 33 -35.56 17.42 6.22
C GLY A 33 -35.39 16.25 5.25
N LEU A 34 -34.14 15.91 4.90
CA LEU A 34 -33.87 14.77 4.03
C LEU A 34 -34.09 13.45 4.78
N SER A 35 -34.41 12.39 4.04
CA SER A 35 -34.63 11.06 4.62
C SER A 35 -33.35 10.47 5.19
N LEU A 36 -33.47 9.55 6.16
CA LEU A 36 -32.32 8.84 6.75
C LEU A 36 -31.38 8.20 5.69
N PRO A 37 -31.88 7.51 4.63
CA PRO A 37 -31.01 7.01 3.56
C PRO A 37 -30.23 8.12 2.83
N ALA A 38 -30.83 9.29 2.65
CA ALA A 38 -30.18 10.45 2.06
C ALA A 38 -29.09 11.00 3.00
N SER A 39 -29.36 11.14 4.30
CA SER A 39 -28.36 11.53 5.30
C SER A 39 -27.18 10.55 5.37
N ILE A 40 -27.43 9.23 5.31
CA ILE A 40 -26.39 8.20 5.23
C ILE A 40 -25.57 8.35 3.94
N THR A 41 -26.24 8.58 2.79
CA THR A 41 -25.57 8.82 1.51
C THR A 41 -24.67 10.04 1.56
N GLY A 42 -25.17 11.16 2.10
CA GLY A 42 -24.39 12.38 2.30
C GLY A 42 -23.19 12.16 3.21
N GLY A 43 -23.38 11.53 4.37
CA GLY A 43 -22.31 11.21 5.31
C GLY A 43 -21.22 10.34 4.68
N LEU A 44 -21.59 9.28 3.94
CA LEU A 44 -20.64 8.42 3.23
C LEU A 44 -19.95 9.17 2.08
N ALA A 45 -20.65 10.03 1.35
CA ALA A 45 -20.04 10.86 0.31
C ALA A 45 -18.99 11.83 0.88
N ALA A 46 -19.29 12.51 2.00
CA ALA A 46 -18.34 13.36 2.71
C ALA A 46 -17.13 12.55 3.22
N LEU A 47 -17.37 11.38 3.81
CA LEU A 47 -16.32 10.47 4.27
C LEU A 47 -15.37 10.12 3.13
N LEU A 48 -15.91 9.72 1.98
CA LEU A 48 -15.13 9.34 0.82
C LEU A 48 -14.36 10.53 0.23
N ALA A 49 -14.97 11.71 0.15
CA ALA A 49 -14.28 12.91 -0.32
C ALA A 49 -13.08 13.26 0.59
N LEU A 50 -13.27 13.21 1.91
CA LEU A 50 -12.22 13.52 2.87
C LEU A 50 -11.12 12.44 2.89
N PHE A 51 -11.50 11.18 2.69
CA PHE A 51 -10.58 10.03 2.75
C PHE A 51 -9.78 9.80 1.45
N THR A 52 -10.38 10.04 0.29
CA THR A 52 -9.78 9.65 -1.01
C THR A 52 -9.11 10.79 -1.75
N VAL A 53 -9.53 12.04 -1.52
CA VAL A 53 -8.94 13.21 -2.16
C VAL A 53 -7.63 13.56 -1.47
N GLY A 54 -6.53 13.16 -2.11
CA GLY A 54 -5.17 13.30 -1.63
C GLY A 54 -4.25 14.11 -2.54
N ASP A 55 -4.78 14.89 -3.48
CA ASP A 55 -3.96 15.76 -4.34
C ASP A 55 -2.97 16.61 -3.51
N PRO A 56 -1.73 16.83 -3.98
CA PRO A 56 -0.69 17.48 -3.19
C PRO A 56 -0.94 18.97 -2.93
N THR A 57 -1.77 19.61 -3.75
CA THR A 57 -2.08 21.05 -3.63
C THR A 57 -3.55 21.25 -3.29
N VAL A 58 -3.85 22.31 -2.52
CA VAL A 58 -5.23 22.69 -2.17
C VAL A 58 -6.08 22.89 -3.42
N ARG A 59 -5.55 23.54 -4.44
CA ARG A 59 -6.24 23.72 -5.74
C ARG A 59 -6.54 22.37 -6.39
N GLY A 60 -5.58 21.43 -6.38
CA GLY A 60 -5.78 20.08 -6.89
C GLY A 60 -6.90 19.35 -6.15
N GLN A 61 -6.91 19.43 -4.82
CA GLN A 61 -7.94 18.81 -3.98
C GLN A 61 -9.32 19.41 -4.27
N ALA A 62 -9.42 20.74 -4.37
CA ALA A 62 -10.69 21.41 -4.69
C ALA A 62 -11.23 20.98 -6.06
N VAL A 63 -10.36 20.89 -7.09
CA VAL A 63 -10.75 20.40 -8.43
C VAL A 63 -11.21 18.95 -8.37
N THR A 64 -10.48 18.07 -7.67
CA THR A 64 -10.86 16.66 -7.55
C THR A 64 -12.19 16.51 -6.81
N THR A 65 -12.42 17.26 -5.72
CA THR A 65 -13.70 17.28 -4.99
C THR A 65 -14.84 17.77 -5.87
N ALA A 66 -14.63 18.82 -6.66
CA ALA A 66 -15.63 19.35 -7.60
C ALA A 66 -15.97 18.37 -8.74
N LEU A 67 -15.08 17.43 -9.06
CA LEU A 67 -15.31 16.37 -10.04
C LEU A 67 -16.03 15.15 -9.45
N LEU A 68 -16.12 15.00 -8.12
CA LEU A 68 -16.81 13.87 -7.50
C LEU A 68 -18.29 13.78 -7.90
N PRO A 69 -19.09 14.87 -7.92
CA PRO A 69 -20.48 14.82 -8.41
C PRO A 69 -20.61 14.43 -9.87
N VAL A 70 -19.66 14.85 -10.72
CA VAL A 70 -19.65 14.55 -12.16
C VAL A 70 -19.58 13.05 -12.41
N VAL A 71 -18.91 12.31 -11.52
CA VAL A 71 -18.85 10.83 -11.57
C VAL A 71 -19.94 10.20 -10.72
N GLY A 72 -20.22 10.77 -9.55
CA GLY A 72 -21.18 10.25 -8.57
C GLY A 72 -22.61 10.28 -9.06
N PHE A 73 -23.11 11.40 -9.58
CA PHE A 73 -24.52 11.49 -10.01
C PHE A 73 -24.86 10.50 -11.13
N PRO A 74 -24.09 10.38 -12.23
CA PRO A 74 -24.39 9.40 -13.26
C PRO A 74 -24.34 7.96 -12.75
N VAL A 75 -23.36 7.62 -11.89
CA VAL A 75 -23.24 6.29 -11.32
C VAL A 75 -24.40 5.96 -10.37
N LEU A 76 -24.81 6.94 -9.55
CA LEU A 76 -25.96 6.78 -8.65
C LEU A 76 -27.25 6.58 -9.44
N ALA A 77 -27.49 7.39 -10.48
CA ALA A 77 -28.63 7.25 -11.38
C ALA A 77 -28.65 5.85 -12.01
N LEU A 78 -27.53 5.47 -12.61
CA LEU A 78 -27.37 4.19 -13.31
C LEU A 78 -27.60 3.01 -12.37
N ALA A 79 -27.03 3.04 -11.17
CA ALA A 79 -27.21 1.97 -10.20
C ALA A 79 -28.67 1.88 -9.69
N ALA A 80 -29.35 3.02 -9.50
CA ALA A 80 -30.72 3.07 -9.03
C ALA A 80 -31.72 2.62 -10.09
N THR A 81 -31.51 2.99 -11.36
CA THR A 81 -32.39 2.56 -12.48
C THR A 81 -32.24 1.09 -12.81
N LEU A 82 -31.06 0.51 -12.59
CA LEU A 82 -30.80 -0.91 -12.80
C LEU A 82 -31.28 -1.80 -11.63
N HIS A 83 -31.93 -1.23 -10.60
CA HIS A 83 -32.40 -1.97 -9.43
C HIS A 83 -33.28 -3.18 -9.80
N SER A 84 -34.15 -3.04 -10.82
CA SER A 84 -35.08 -4.08 -11.26
C SER A 84 -34.49 -5.12 -12.23
N VAL A 85 -33.23 -4.95 -12.67
CA VAL A 85 -32.59 -5.84 -13.67
C VAL A 85 -31.25 -6.35 -13.14
N PRO A 86 -31.23 -7.32 -12.20
CA PRO A 86 -30.04 -7.71 -11.44
C PRO A 86 -28.85 -8.12 -12.32
N THR A 87 -29.10 -8.86 -13.39
CA THR A 87 -28.03 -9.34 -14.29
C THR A 87 -27.32 -8.19 -15.01
N VAL A 88 -28.08 -7.19 -15.50
CA VAL A 88 -27.53 -6.00 -16.16
C VAL A 88 -26.82 -5.12 -15.13
N ARG A 89 -27.41 -4.93 -13.95
CA ARG A 89 -26.80 -4.21 -12.83
C ARG A 89 -25.42 -4.76 -12.48
N ASP A 90 -25.30 -6.09 -12.36
CA ASP A 90 -24.05 -6.74 -11.97
C ASP A 90 -22.97 -6.57 -13.05
N ALA A 91 -23.34 -6.74 -14.33
CA ALA A 91 -22.44 -6.50 -15.47
C ALA A 91 -21.96 -5.04 -15.52
N ILE A 92 -22.86 -4.08 -15.29
CA ILE A 92 -22.52 -2.65 -15.24
C ILE A 92 -21.64 -2.34 -14.02
N TRP A 93 -21.88 -2.97 -12.87
CA TRP A 93 -21.02 -2.75 -11.71
C TRP A 93 -19.59 -3.25 -11.98
N LEU A 94 -19.42 -4.39 -12.65
CA LEU A 94 -18.12 -4.88 -13.10
C LEU A 94 -17.45 -3.90 -14.08
N ALA A 95 -18.21 -3.29 -14.99
CA ALA A 95 -17.68 -2.25 -15.88
C ALA A 95 -17.22 -1.01 -15.09
N VAL A 96 -17.99 -0.56 -14.09
CA VAL A 96 -17.60 0.54 -13.19
C VAL A 96 -16.35 0.19 -12.39
N ILE A 97 -16.23 -1.04 -11.90
CA ILE A 97 -15.04 -1.55 -11.22
C ILE A 97 -13.82 -1.48 -12.14
N PHE A 98 -13.94 -2.02 -13.36
CA PHE A 98 -12.86 -2.02 -14.34
C PHE A 98 -12.41 -0.59 -14.64
N CYS A 99 -13.36 0.29 -15.01
CA CYS A 99 -13.09 1.69 -15.33
C CYS A 99 -12.49 2.46 -14.14
N GLY A 100 -13.01 2.26 -12.93
CA GLY A 100 -12.51 2.93 -11.73
C GLY A 100 -11.10 2.50 -11.34
N VAL A 101 -10.77 1.20 -11.46
CA VAL A 101 -9.40 0.72 -11.22
C VAL A 101 -8.47 1.17 -12.35
N TYR A 102 -8.92 1.12 -13.59
CA TYR A 102 -8.16 1.60 -14.75
C TYR A 102 -7.85 3.09 -14.64
N ALA A 103 -8.77 3.88 -14.07
CA ALA A 103 -8.61 5.32 -13.88
C ALA A 103 -7.47 5.72 -12.96
N ARG A 104 -6.98 4.82 -12.10
CA ARG A 104 -5.78 5.03 -11.25
C ARG A 104 -4.53 5.40 -12.07
N ARG A 105 -4.55 5.13 -13.38
CA ARG A 105 -3.50 5.53 -14.33
C ARG A 105 -3.30 7.05 -14.46
N TRP A 106 -4.29 7.85 -14.06
CA TRP A 106 -4.22 9.31 -14.03
C TRP A 106 -3.82 9.87 -12.64
N GLY A 107 -3.12 9.06 -11.85
CA GLY A 107 -2.60 9.46 -10.53
C GLY A 107 -3.67 9.53 -9.45
N LEU A 108 -3.43 10.37 -8.44
CA LEU A 108 -4.27 10.47 -7.23
C LEU A 108 -5.71 10.89 -7.56
N ARG A 109 -5.90 11.79 -8.54
CA ARG A 109 -7.24 12.20 -8.99
C ARG A 109 -8.04 11.05 -9.58
N GLY A 110 -7.44 10.34 -10.55
CA GLY A 110 -8.10 9.18 -11.16
C GLY A 110 -8.37 8.06 -10.15
N HIS A 111 -7.49 7.91 -9.15
CA HIS A 111 -7.72 7.02 -8.02
C HIS A 111 -8.95 7.46 -7.20
N ALA A 112 -9.02 8.71 -6.75
CA ALA A 112 -10.14 9.22 -5.96
C ALA A 112 -11.49 9.09 -6.70
N LEU A 113 -11.55 9.50 -7.98
CA LEU A 113 -12.75 9.39 -8.81
C LEU A 113 -13.18 7.93 -9.00
N GLY A 114 -12.23 7.01 -9.19
CA GLY A 114 -12.52 5.59 -9.31
C GLY A 114 -13.04 4.96 -8.02
N ILE A 115 -12.51 5.36 -6.86
CA ILE A 115 -13.05 4.94 -5.56
C ILE A 115 -14.46 5.48 -5.37
N PHE A 116 -14.67 6.76 -5.65
CA PHE A 116 -15.96 7.41 -5.49
C PHE A 116 -17.02 6.74 -6.36
N ALA A 117 -16.74 6.49 -7.65
CA ALA A 117 -17.63 5.75 -8.55
C ALA A 117 -18.04 4.38 -7.99
N PHE A 118 -17.06 3.57 -7.59
CA PHE A 118 -17.35 2.25 -7.00
C PHE A 118 -18.23 2.37 -5.77
N MET A 119 -17.91 3.31 -4.88
CA MET A 119 -18.63 3.48 -3.62
C MET A 119 -20.02 4.04 -3.81
N THR A 120 -20.23 4.94 -4.76
CA THR A 120 -21.57 5.42 -5.10
C THR A 120 -22.44 4.26 -5.59
N PHE A 121 -21.91 3.37 -6.44
CA PHE A 121 -22.63 2.17 -6.86
C PHE A 121 -22.91 1.24 -5.67
N PHE A 122 -21.91 1.02 -4.80
CA PHE A 122 -22.05 0.23 -3.58
C PHE A 122 -23.13 0.79 -2.64
N ILE A 123 -23.17 2.11 -2.43
CA ILE A 123 -24.13 2.79 -1.55
C ILE A 123 -25.56 2.58 -2.07
N THR A 124 -25.78 2.65 -3.38
CA THR A 124 -27.08 2.33 -3.98
C THR A 124 -27.53 0.91 -3.63
N GLN A 125 -26.63 -0.08 -3.68
CA GLN A 125 -26.97 -1.46 -3.31
C GLN A 125 -27.19 -1.61 -1.80
N PHE A 126 -26.35 -0.96 -0.99
CA PHE A 126 -26.46 -0.96 0.47
C PHE A 126 -27.81 -0.41 0.95
N LEU A 127 -28.26 0.71 0.36
CA LEU A 127 -29.52 1.38 0.72
C LEU A 127 -30.73 0.88 -0.07
N HIS A 128 -30.56 -0.05 -1.02
CA HIS A 128 -31.60 -0.47 -1.95
C HIS A 128 -32.25 0.71 -2.67
N ALA A 129 -31.44 1.68 -3.11
CA ALA A 129 -31.94 2.91 -3.68
C ALA A 129 -32.64 2.70 -5.02
N VAL A 130 -33.80 3.34 -5.18
CA VAL A 130 -34.64 3.29 -6.38
C VAL A 130 -34.73 4.67 -7.04
N PRO A 131 -35.14 4.78 -8.32
CA PRO A 131 -35.12 6.05 -9.06
C PRO A 131 -35.90 7.18 -8.39
N GLY A 132 -37.01 6.87 -7.70
CA GLY A 132 -37.81 7.87 -6.99
C GLY A 132 -37.08 8.59 -5.86
N GLN A 133 -35.99 8.03 -5.34
CA GLN A 133 -35.20 8.63 -4.26
C GLN A 133 -34.06 9.53 -4.79
N LEU A 134 -33.75 9.47 -6.09
CA LEU A 134 -32.60 10.18 -6.68
C LEU A 134 -32.54 11.68 -6.35
N PRO A 135 -33.65 12.46 -6.38
CA PRO A 135 -33.58 13.88 -6.03
C PRO A 135 -33.03 14.14 -4.63
N GLN A 136 -33.48 13.35 -3.64
CA GLN A 136 -33.01 13.48 -2.25
C GLN A 136 -31.54 13.04 -2.12
N LEU A 137 -31.16 11.95 -2.79
CA LEU A 137 -29.78 11.45 -2.73
C LEU A 137 -28.79 12.41 -3.41
N TYR A 138 -29.18 13.04 -4.52
CA TYR A 138 -28.39 14.09 -5.17
C TYR A 138 -28.23 15.32 -4.31
N ALA A 139 -29.33 15.79 -3.70
CA ALA A 139 -29.29 16.92 -2.78
C ALA A 139 -28.36 16.62 -1.59
N ALA A 140 -28.52 15.47 -0.94
CA ALA A 140 -27.67 15.07 0.18
C ALA A 140 -26.19 14.98 -0.21
N MET A 141 -25.86 14.37 -1.35
CA MET A 141 -24.48 14.27 -1.80
C MET A 141 -23.88 15.64 -2.15
N ALA A 142 -24.63 16.51 -2.84
CA ALA A 142 -24.17 17.88 -3.14
C ALA A 142 -23.92 18.69 -1.86
N MET A 143 -24.88 18.66 -0.93
CA MET A 143 -24.79 19.35 0.36
C MET A 143 -23.63 18.83 1.19
N ALA A 144 -23.44 17.50 1.24
CA ALA A 144 -22.35 16.89 1.98
C ALA A 144 -20.97 17.26 1.42
N LEU A 145 -20.82 17.28 0.10
CA LEU A 145 -19.58 17.71 -0.55
C LEU A 145 -19.31 19.19 -0.33
N ALA A 146 -20.35 20.05 -0.34
CA ALA A 146 -20.21 21.46 0.02
C ALA A 146 -19.82 21.64 1.49
N ALA A 147 -20.53 21.01 2.43
CA ALA A 147 -20.28 21.09 3.86
C ALA A 147 -18.86 20.61 4.22
N SER A 148 -18.46 19.43 3.73
CA SER A 148 -17.10 18.92 3.95
C SER A 148 -16.02 19.77 3.28
N SER A 149 -16.31 20.43 2.15
CA SER A 149 -15.42 21.39 1.51
C SER A 149 -15.26 22.68 2.32
N VAL A 150 -16.34 23.19 2.95
CA VAL A 150 -16.27 24.35 3.87
C VAL A 150 -15.34 24.04 5.04
N VAL A 151 -15.49 22.84 5.63
CA VAL A 151 -14.61 22.42 6.74
C VAL A 151 -13.17 22.24 6.26
N ARG A 152 -12.94 21.56 5.12
CA ARG A 152 -11.60 21.27 4.59
C ARG A 152 -10.85 22.52 4.10
N PHE A 153 -11.51 23.40 3.36
CA PHE A 153 -10.86 24.50 2.66
C PHE A 153 -11.06 25.87 3.33
N GLY A 154 -12.16 26.04 4.07
CA GLY A 154 -12.48 27.27 4.79
C GLY A 154 -11.99 27.24 6.22
N VAL A 155 -12.62 26.39 7.06
CA VAL A 155 -12.40 26.39 8.51
C VAL A 155 -11.04 25.81 8.89
N TRP A 156 -10.64 24.70 8.26
CA TRP A 156 -9.50 23.90 8.71
C TRP A 156 -8.61 23.41 7.56
N CYS A 157 -8.03 24.34 6.81
CA CYS A 157 -7.14 24.04 5.69
C CYS A 157 -5.70 23.74 6.15
N ILE A 158 -5.49 22.52 6.66
CA ILE A 158 -4.19 22.04 7.16
C ILE A 158 -3.13 22.06 6.05
N GLU A 159 -3.54 21.74 4.82
CA GLU A 159 -2.66 21.54 3.68
C GLU A 159 -1.95 22.82 3.20
N ARG A 160 -2.39 24.01 3.62
CA ARG A 160 -1.66 25.27 3.38
C ARG A 160 -0.37 25.39 4.20
N ARG A 161 -0.28 24.68 5.32
CA ARG A 161 0.84 24.77 6.27
C ARG A 161 1.83 23.62 6.15
N THR A 162 1.53 22.64 5.30
CA THR A 162 2.37 21.45 5.08
C THR A 162 2.94 21.47 3.67
N PRO A 163 4.27 21.32 3.49
CA PRO A 163 4.86 21.24 2.16
C PRO A 163 4.27 20.03 1.41
N PRO A 164 4.04 20.16 0.09
CA PRO A 164 3.47 19.08 -0.70
C PRO A 164 4.42 17.87 -0.68
N PRO A 165 3.91 16.65 -0.45
CA PRO A 165 4.75 15.47 -0.48
C PRO A 165 5.28 15.23 -1.90
N VAL A 166 6.57 14.87 -2.00
CA VAL A 166 7.17 14.46 -3.28
C VAL A 166 6.46 13.20 -3.76
N THR A 167 5.68 13.33 -4.83
CA THR A 167 4.94 12.21 -5.41
C THR A 167 5.88 11.41 -6.31
N PRO A 168 6.12 10.10 -6.05
CA PRO A 168 6.94 9.27 -6.93
C PRO A 168 6.34 9.22 -8.34
N ALA A 169 7.20 9.20 -9.35
CA ALA A 169 6.76 9.06 -10.74
C ALA A 169 5.93 7.78 -10.92
N ALA A 170 4.82 7.88 -11.66
CA ALA A 170 3.95 6.74 -11.91
C ALA A 170 4.73 5.61 -12.62
N PRO A 171 4.48 4.33 -12.27
CA PRO A 171 5.17 3.22 -12.91
C PRO A 171 5.01 3.24 -14.43
N ALA A 172 6.14 3.22 -15.14
CA ALA A 172 6.18 3.19 -16.61
C ALA A 172 5.72 1.83 -17.16
N GLY A 173 4.97 1.85 -18.25
CA GLY A 173 4.49 0.64 -18.97
C GLY A 173 3.37 0.96 -19.95
N ARG A 174 3.26 0.19 -21.05
CA ARG A 174 2.22 0.32 -22.08
C ARG A 174 1.32 -0.92 -22.14
N GLY A 175 0.04 -0.74 -22.45
CA GLY A 175 -0.92 -1.85 -22.57
C GLY A 175 -1.04 -2.70 -21.28
N LEU A 176 -0.97 -4.02 -21.43
CA LEU A 176 -1.05 -5.01 -20.34
C LEU A 176 0.21 -5.07 -19.45
N SER A 177 1.33 -4.49 -19.90
CA SER A 177 2.53 -4.36 -19.06
C SER A 177 2.36 -3.32 -17.95
N ARG A 178 1.39 -2.40 -18.09
CA ARG A 178 1.12 -1.37 -17.09
C ARG A 178 0.45 -1.99 -15.85
N PRO A 179 0.98 -1.77 -14.63
CA PRO A 179 0.42 -2.37 -13.41
C PRO A 179 -1.05 -2.02 -13.17
N THR A 180 -1.48 -0.80 -13.48
CA THR A 180 -2.86 -0.34 -13.31
C THR A 180 -3.84 -1.07 -14.22
N THR A 181 -3.45 -1.35 -15.47
CA THR A 181 -4.29 -2.08 -16.44
C THR A 181 -4.49 -3.52 -15.98
N ARG A 182 -3.39 -4.17 -15.57
CA ARG A 182 -3.41 -5.53 -15.03
C ARG A 182 -4.26 -5.64 -13.76
N GLN A 183 -4.09 -4.69 -12.84
CA GLN A 183 -4.89 -4.62 -11.63
C GLN A 183 -6.38 -4.42 -11.93
N ALA A 184 -6.75 -3.70 -13.00
CA ALA A 184 -8.15 -3.56 -13.41
C ALA A 184 -8.75 -4.92 -13.80
N PHE A 185 -8.06 -5.73 -14.59
CA PHE A 185 -8.50 -7.09 -14.92
C PHE A 185 -8.58 -8.00 -13.69
N GLN A 186 -7.57 -7.98 -12.82
CA GLN A 186 -7.55 -8.77 -11.59
C GLN A 186 -8.70 -8.39 -10.64
N ALA A 187 -8.88 -7.09 -10.39
CA ALA A 187 -9.94 -6.61 -9.51
C ALA A 187 -11.32 -6.93 -10.08
N THR A 188 -11.51 -6.80 -11.40
CA THR A 188 -12.78 -7.14 -12.06
C THR A 188 -13.07 -8.64 -11.98
N ALA A 189 -12.08 -9.51 -12.24
CA ALA A 189 -12.24 -10.95 -12.09
C ALA A 189 -12.53 -11.36 -10.63
N ALA A 190 -11.83 -10.76 -9.66
CA ALA A 190 -12.08 -10.99 -8.24
C ALA A 190 -13.49 -10.56 -7.84
N CYS A 191 -13.97 -9.42 -8.35
CA CYS A 191 -15.32 -8.95 -8.09
C CYS A 191 -16.36 -9.82 -8.79
N ALA A 192 -16.11 -10.29 -10.02
CA ALA A 192 -17.03 -11.20 -10.71
C ALA A 192 -17.21 -12.52 -9.94
N PHE A 193 -16.11 -13.09 -9.43
CA PHE A 193 -16.16 -14.21 -8.50
C PHE A 193 -16.95 -13.86 -7.23
N ALA A 194 -16.69 -12.69 -6.64
CA ALA A 194 -17.37 -12.25 -5.43
C ALA A 194 -18.87 -12.01 -5.62
N ILE A 195 -19.31 -11.56 -6.80
CA ILE A 195 -20.73 -11.47 -7.17
C ILE A 195 -21.35 -12.87 -7.18
N ALA A 196 -20.75 -13.79 -7.93
CA ALA A 196 -21.28 -15.15 -8.06
C ALA A 196 -21.32 -15.88 -6.70
N ALA A 197 -20.21 -15.85 -5.94
CA ALA A 197 -20.13 -16.48 -4.63
C ALA A 197 -21.04 -15.78 -3.59
N GLY A 198 -21.07 -14.45 -3.60
CA GLY A 198 -21.91 -13.67 -2.69
C GLY A 198 -23.40 -13.88 -2.95
N GLN A 199 -23.84 -14.01 -4.21
CA GLN A 199 -25.24 -14.31 -4.53
C GLN A 199 -25.68 -15.71 -4.08
N VAL A 200 -24.76 -16.67 -4.06
CA VAL A 200 -25.01 -18.00 -3.49
C VAL A 200 -25.16 -17.93 -1.97
N LEU A 201 -24.45 -17.02 -1.29
CA LEU A 201 -24.55 -16.81 0.16
C LEU A 201 -25.80 -16.01 0.54
N SER A 202 -26.08 -14.91 -0.16
CA SER A 202 -27.23 -14.04 0.06
C SER A 202 -27.55 -13.17 -1.15
N HIS A 203 -28.78 -13.31 -1.65
CA HIS A 203 -29.30 -12.44 -2.72
C HIS A 203 -29.43 -10.97 -2.32
N GLU A 204 -29.52 -10.67 -1.03
CA GLU A 204 -29.68 -9.30 -0.54
C GLU A 204 -28.35 -8.61 -0.24
N ARG A 205 -27.31 -9.36 0.16
CA ARG A 205 -26.10 -8.78 0.78
C ARG A 205 -24.79 -9.09 0.06
N TRP A 206 -24.83 -9.76 -1.10
CA TRP A 206 -23.69 -10.07 -1.98
C TRP A 206 -22.76 -8.87 -2.27
N TYR A 207 -23.27 -7.63 -2.25
CA TYR A 207 -22.48 -6.41 -2.45
C TYR A 207 -21.31 -6.30 -1.46
N TRP A 208 -21.39 -6.94 -0.30
CA TRP A 208 -20.35 -6.96 0.70
C TRP A 208 -19.14 -7.83 0.34
N ALA A 209 -19.34 -8.96 -0.35
CA ALA A 209 -18.22 -9.71 -0.92
C ALA A 209 -17.51 -8.88 -1.99
N VAL A 210 -18.27 -8.21 -2.86
CA VAL A 210 -17.72 -7.32 -3.90
C VAL A 210 -16.91 -6.17 -3.28
N GLY A 211 -17.50 -5.48 -2.30
CA GLY A 211 -16.81 -4.45 -1.51
C GLY A 211 -15.51 -4.95 -0.88
N THR A 212 -15.48 -6.23 -0.48
CA THR A 212 -14.28 -6.86 0.08
C THR A 212 -13.21 -7.13 -0.96
N ALA A 213 -13.56 -7.81 -2.04
CA ALA A 213 -12.64 -8.07 -3.14
C ALA A 213 -12.02 -6.77 -3.64
N TRP A 214 -12.84 -5.76 -3.92
CA TRP A 214 -12.39 -4.49 -4.50
C TRP A 214 -11.46 -3.71 -3.56
N TRP A 215 -11.83 -3.54 -2.28
CA TRP A 215 -11.02 -2.78 -1.32
C TRP A 215 -9.65 -3.40 -1.11
N ILE A 216 -9.53 -4.73 -1.19
CA ILE A 216 -8.26 -5.43 -1.07
C ILE A 216 -7.28 -4.96 -2.15
N PHE A 217 -7.75 -4.64 -3.37
CA PHE A 217 -6.92 -4.13 -4.46
C PHE A 217 -6.58 -2.62 -4.37
N VAL A 218 -7.18 -1.83 -3.48
CA VAL A 218 -6.98 -0.36 -3.44
C VAL A 218 -5.64 0.03 -2.79
N ASN A 219 -4.63 0.52 -3.51
CA ASN A 219 -3.28 0.72 -2.94
C ASN A 219 -2.57 -0.60 -2.62
N THR A 220 -2.67 -1.59 -3.50
CA THR A 220 -1.77 -2.74 -3.51
C THR A 220 -1.02 -2.81 -4.83
N SER A 221 0.23 -3.23 -4.80
CA SER A 221 1.14 -3.24 -5.94
C SER A 221 1.67 -4.64 -6.28
N SER A 222 1.57 -5.58 -5.34
CA SER A 222 2.12 -6.93 -5.45
C SER A 222 1.19 -8.01 -4.92
N ARG A 223 1.39 -9.26 -5.34
CA ARG A 223 0.57 -10.40 -4.90
C ARG A 223 0.57 -10.56 -3.38
N GLY A 224 1.76 -10.51 -2.78
CA GLY A 224 1.92 -10.68 -1.33
C GLY A 224 1.21 -9.59 -0.55
N GLU A 225 1.28 -8.35 -1.02
CA GLU A 225 0.59 -7.22 -0.40
C GLU A 225 -0.95 -7.41 -0.46
N THR A 226 -1.47 -7.84 -1.61
CA THR A 226 -2.90 -8.14 -1.76
C THR A 226 -3.36 -9.26 -0.81
N LEU A 227 -2.59 -10.35 -0.70
CA LEU A 227 -2.91 -11.47 0.21
C LEU A 227 -2.86 -11.06 1.69
N VAL A 228 -1.79 -10.38 2.10
CA VAL A 228 -1.65 -9.87 3.48
C VAL A 228 -2.80 -8.93 3.81
N ARG A 229 -3.22 -8.10 2.85
CA ARG A 229 -4.33 -7.18 3.04
C ARG A 229 -5.68 -7.88 3.12
N GLY A 230 -5.90 -8.93 2.33
CA GLY A 230 -7.06 -9.82 2.46
C GLY A 230 -7.17 -10.41 3.86
N PHE A 231 -6.07 -10.96 4.38
CA PHE A 231 -6.03 -11.49 5.75
C PHE A 231 -6.30 -10.39 6.80
N ARG A 232 -5.62 -9.23 6.69
CA ARG A 232 -5.83 -8.10 7.62
C ARG A 232 -7.27 -7.61 7.61
N ARG A 233 -7.95 -7.68 6.45
CA ARG A 233 -9.37 -7.37 6.33
C ARG A 233 -10.22 -8.32 7.17
N VAL A 234 -10.02 -9.63 7.00
CA VAL A 234 -10.74 -10.68 7.73
C VAL A 234 -10.57 -10.47 9.24
N VAL A 235 -9.34 -10.25 9.71
CA VAL A 235 -9.07 -9.99 11.13
C VAL A 235 -9.83 -8.76 11.64
N GLY A 236 -9.75 -7.63 10.93
CA GLY A 236 -10.44 -6.40 11.31
C GLY A 236 -11.97 -6.54 11.30
N THR A 237 -12.51 -7.32 10.36
CA THR A 237 -13.95 -7.59 10.29
C THR A 237 -14.41 -8.52 11.40
N VAL A 238 -13.66 -9.58 11.73
CA VAL A 238 -13.99 -10.47 12.86
C VAL A 238 -14.01 -9.69 14.17
N THR A 239 -12.95 -8.92 14.47
CA THR A 239 -12.91 -8.14 15.71
C THR A 239 -13.98 -7.05 15.72
N GLY A 240 -14.27 -6.44 14.57
CA GLY A 240 -15.32 -5.44 14.41
C GLY A 240 -16.73 -6.01 14.56
N ILE A 241 -16.97 -7.24 14.12
CA ILE A 241 -18.24 -7.96 14.34
C ILE A 241 -18.45 -8.22 15.82
N VAL A 242 -17.43 -8.70 16.53
CA VAL A 242 -17.51 -8.93 17.99
C VAL A 242 -17.83 -7.63 18.72
N ALA A 243 -17.14 -6.54 18.41
CA ALA A 243 -17.46 -5.23 18.98
C ALA A 243 -18.85 -4.73 18.57
N GLY A 244 -19.26 -4.95 17.32
CA GLY A 244 -20.59 -4.61 16.82
C GLY A 244 -21.70 -5.35 17.56
N LEU A 245 -21.52 -6.62 17.92
CA LEU A 245 -22.46 -7.38 18.75
C LEU A 245 -22.57 -6.78 20.16
N LEU A 246 -21.46 -6.32 20.74
CA LEU A 246 -21.43 -5.77 22.09
C LEU A 246 -21.91 -4.31 22.18
N ILE A 247 -21.80 -3.57 21.08
CA ILE A 247 -22.09 -2.12 21.05
C ILE A 247 -23.36 -1.85 20.23
N ALA A 248 -23.40 -2.24 18.96
CA ALA A 248 -24.47 -1.83 18.05
C ALA A 248 -25.81 -2.53 18.34
N VAL A 249 -25.78 -3.79 18.82
CA VAL A 249 -27.03 -4.53 19.13
C VAL A 249 -27.73 -3.94 20.36
N PRO A 250 -27.06 -3.67 21.50
CA PRO A 250 -27.72 -3.04 22.65
C PRO A 250 -28.23 -1.61 22.40
N LEU A 251 -27.66 -0.90 21.41
CA LEU A 251 -28.09 0.46 21.08
C LEU A 251 -29.49 0.53 20.43
N ASP A 252 -29.97 -0.59 19.87
CA ASP A 252 -31.30 -0.75 19.25
C ASP A 252 -31.71 0.42 18.33
N GLY A 253 -30.76 0.95 17.55
CA GLY A 253 -31.01 2.05 16.61
C GLY A 253 -31.26 3.42 17.25
N ALA A 254 -30.99 3.62 18.54
CA ALA A 254 -31.15 4.93 19.18
C ALA A 254 -30.26 6.00 18.49
N PRO A 255 -30.84 7.10 17.96
CA PRO A 255 -30.15 7.96 17.00
C PRO A 255 -28.99 8.75 17.60
N ALA A 256 -29.19 9.37 18.76
CA ALA A 256 -28.16 10.18 19.43
C ALA A 256 -26.91 9.38 19.85
N PRO A 257 -27.02 8.25 20.58
CA PRO A 257 -25.84 7.45 20.92
C PRO A 257 -25.21 6.82 19.67
N THR A 258 -26.02 6.43 18.67
CA THR A 258 -25.47 5.91 17.41
C THR A 258 -24.63 6.96 16.69
N ALA A 259 -25.10 8.20 16.57
CA ALA A 259 -24.35 9.29 15.96
C ALA A 259 -23.02 9.56 16.68
N ALA A 260 -23.00 9.52 18.02
CA ALA A 260 -21.78 9.68 18.81
C ALA A 260 -20.76 8.57 18.54
N ILE A 261 -21.20 7.31 18.50
CA ILE A 261 -20.29 6.17 18.23
C ILE A 261 -19.85 6.16 16.77
N VAL A 262 -20.71 6.56 15.82
CA VAL A 262 -20.33 6.77 14.41
C VAL A 262 -19.22 7.82 14.31
N ALA A 263 -19.31 8.93 15.06
CA ALA A 263 -18.24 9.94 15.10
C ALA A 263 -16.92 9.35 15.64
N VAL A 264 -16.97 8.52 16.67
CA VAL A 264 -15.78 7.78 17.17
C VAL A 264 -15.23 6.83 16.11
N CYS A 265 -16.09 6.12 15.39
CA CYS A 265 -15.67 5.23 14.31
C CYS A 265 -15.02 6.01 13.17
N VAL A 266 -15.61 7.13 12.75
CA VAL A 266 -15.03 8.03 11.75
C VAL A 266 -13.65 8.50 12.19
N TRP A 267 -13.51 8.98 13.43
CA TRP A 267 -12.21 9.35 13.98
C TRP A 267 -11.22 8.19 13.90
N GLY A 268 -11.63 6.99 14.35
CA GLY A 268 -10.80 5.79 14.33
C GLY A 268 -10.38 5.35 12.93
N ILE A 269 -11.26 5.47 11.92
CA ILE A 269 -10.96 5.19 10.51
C ILE A 269 -9.81 6.08 10.03
N PHE A 270 -9.91 7.39 10.20
CA PHE A 270 -8.89 8.33 9.72
C PHE A 270 -7.60 8.23 10.53
N TYR A 271 -7.69 8.02 11.84
CA TYR A 271 -6.53 7.95 12.73
C TYR A 271 -5.68 6.70 12.46
N THR A 272 -6.32 5.57 12.16
CA THR A 272 -5.64 4.28 12.00
C THR A 272 -5.33 3.90 10.55
N ALA A 273 -5.88 4.62 9.56
CA ALA A 273 -5.72 4.30 8.13
C ALA A 273 -4.26 4.14 7.69
N ALA A 274 -3.37 5.02 8.14
CA ALA A 274 -1.94 4.96 7.81
C ALA A 274 -1.17 3.91 8.63
N LEU A 275 -1.70 3.47 9.77
CA LEU A 275 -0.99 2.62 10.73
C LEU A 275 -1.35 1.14 10.58
N SER A 276 -2.63 0.83 10.42
CA SER A 276 -3.12 -0.55 10.40
C SER A 276 -4.43 -0.66 9.65
N TYR A 277 -4.38 -1.37 8.53
CA TYR A 277 -5.56 -1.72 7.75
C TYR A 277 -6.59 -2.52 8.56
N SER A 278 -6.14 -3.38 9.49
CA SER A 278 -7.04 -4.15 10.36
C SER A 278 -7.85 -3.25 11.30
N TRP A 279 -7.21 -2.25 11.90
CA TRP A 279 -7.89 -1.31 12.80
C TRP A 279 -8.84 -0.37 12.06
N MET A 280 -8.42 0.11 10.87
CA MET A 280 -9.32 0.87 10.02
C MET A 280 -10.56 0.05 9.66
N MET A 281 -10.39 -1.22 9.27
CA MET A 281 -11.51 -2.11 8.96
C MET A 281 -12.36 -2.49 10.17
N PHE A 282 -11.79 -2.54 11.38
CA PHE A 282 -12.54 -2.69 12.62
C PHE A 282 -13.56 -1.56 12.78
N PHE A 283 -13.12 -0.29 12.70
CA PHE A 283 -14.01 0.86 12.83
C PHE A 283 -15.01 0.95 11.68
N VAL A 284 -14.63 0.62 10.43
CA VAL A 284 -15.57 0.53 9.31
C VAL A 284 -16.66 -0.52 9.58
N THR A 285 -16.30 -1.67 10.16
CA THR A 285 -17.23 -2.77 10.42
C THR A 285 -18.22 -2.41 11.53
N VAL A 286 -17.74 -1.79 12.61
CA VAL A 286 -18.61 -1.27 13.69
C VAL A 286 -19.54 -0.19 13.16
N MET A 287 -19.02 0.78 12.39
CA MET A 287 -19.83 1.83 11.75
C MET A 287 -20.92 1.24 10.86
N ALA A 288 -20.59 0.25 10.03
CA ALA A 288 -21.59 -0.41 9.18
C ALA A 288 -22.69 -1.11 10.00
N GLY A 289 -22.32 -1.75 11.12
CA GLY A 289 -23.28 -2.35 12.06
C GLY A 289 -24.23 -1.31 12.67
N LEU A 290 -23.70 -0.16 13.08
CA LEU A 290 -24.49 0.96 13.60
C LEU A 290 -25.45 1.54 12.54
N LEU A 291 -25.00 1.69 11.30
CA LEU A 291 -25.87 2.10 10.20
C LEU A 291 -26.99 1.09 9.94
N TYR A 292 -26.72 -0.21 10.08
CA TYR A 292 -27.78 -1.23 10.01
C TYR A 292 -28.75 -1.16 11.19
N GLY A 293 -28.29 -0.78 12.38
CA GLY A 293 -29.14 -0.50 13.53
C GLY A 293 -30.11 0.64 13.23
N LEU A 294 -29.62 1.77 12.70
CA LEU A 294 -30.47 2.90 12.29
C LEU A 294 -31.46 2.53 11.19
N LEU A 295 -31.07 1.64 10.26
CA LEU A 295 -31.95 1.15 9.21
C LEU A 295 -32.95 0.08 9.69
N GLY A 296 -32.90 -0.34 10.96
CA GLY A 296 -33.79 -1.35 11.53
C GLY A 296 -33.59 -2.77 11.00
N VAL A 297 -32.43 -3.07 10.41
CA VAL A 297 -32.15 -4.38 9.78
C VAL A 297 -31.06 -5.18 10.49
N LEU A 298 -30.51 -4.65 11.59
CA LEU A 298 -29.43 -5.30 12.33
C LEU A 298 -29.96 -6.50 13.12
N HIS A 299 -29.38 -7.67 12.87
CA HIS A 299 -29.59 -8.88 13.65
C HIS A 299 -28.28 -9.70 13.69
N PRO A 300 -28.06 -10.56 14.70
CA PRO A 300 -26.80 -11.32 14.83
C PRO A 300 -26.44 -12.16 13.59
N GLY A 301 -27.44 -12.73 12.90
CA GLY A 301 -27.26 -13.48 11.66
C GLY A 301 -26.63 -12.66 10.53
N LEU A 302 -26.96 -11.36 10.43
CA LEU A 302 -26.38 -10.45 9.44
C LEU A 302 -24.88 -10.26 9.67
N LEU A 303 -24.45 -10.20 10.94
CA LEU A 303 -23.04 -10.09 11.28
C LEU A 303 -22.29 -11.41 10.98
N GLY A 304 -22.92 -12.56 11.16
CA GLY A 304 -22.39 -13.85 10.70
C GLY A 304 -22.24 -13.91 9.16
N LEU A 305 -23.26 -13.47 8.43
CA LEU A 305 -23.23 -13.37 6.97
C LEU A 305 -22.11 -12.42 6.50
N ARG A 306 -21.88 -11.33 7.22
CA ARG A 306 -20.79 -10.39 6.95
C ARG A 306 -19.42 -11.07 6.94
N LEU A 307 -19.20 -12.05 7.81
CA LEU A 307 -17.96 -12.83 7.85
C LEU A 307 -17.84 -13.72 6.61
N ALA A 308 -18.90 -14.42 6.22
CA ALA A 308 -18.93 -15.27 5.03
C ALA A 308 -18.68 -14.46 3.74
N GLU A 309 -19.37 -13.32 3.57
CA GLU A 309 -19.17 -12.39 2.45
C GLU A 309 -17.73 -11.86 2.41
N THR A 310 -17.16 -11.55 3.58
CA THR A 310 -15.77 -11.09 3.70
C THR A 310 -14.78 -12.18 3.30
N ALA A 311 -15.05 -13.43 3.67
CA ALA A 311 -14.24 -14.58 3.26
C ALA A 311 -14.34 -14.82 1.75
N ALA A 312 -15.54 -14.76 1.17
CA ALA A 312 -15.77 -14.91 -0.27
C ALA A 312 -15.02 -13.84 -1.08
N GLY A 313 -15.11 -12.57 -0.68
CA GLY A 313 -14.37 -11.49 -1.33
C GLY A 313 -12.84 -11.62 -1.20
N ALA A 314 -12.35 -12.05 -0.03
CA ALA A 314 -10.91 -12.29 0.19
C ALA A 314 -10.40 -13.47 -0.66
N LEU A 315 -11.20 -14.53 -0.79
CA LEU A 315 -10.91 -15.66 -1.65
C LEU A 315 -10.88 -15.23 -3.13
N GLY A 316 -11.85 -14.46 -3.58
CA GLY A 316 -11.88 -13.91 -4.95
C GLY A 316 -10.64 -13.08 -5.27
N ALA A 317 -10.18 -12.24 -4.35
CA ALA A 317 -8.94 -11.49 -4.50
C ALA A 317 -7.70 -12.40 -4.57
N ALA A 318 -7.63 -13.43 -3.72
CA ALA A 318 -6.53 -14.40 -3.74
C ALA A 318 -6.47 -15.18 -5.06
N LEU A 319 -7.62 -15.68 -5.54
CA LEU A 319 -7.74 -16.40 -6.82
C LEU A 319 -7.35 -15.50 -8.00
N ALA A 320 -7.86 -14.27 -8.05
CA ALA A 320 -7.55 -13.37 -9.16
C ALA A 320 -6.06 -13.03 -9.24
N VAL A 321 -5.41 -12.79 -8.11
CA VAL A 321 -3.97 -12.50 -8.06
C VAL A 321 -3.11 -13.73 -8.38
N ALA A 322 -3.61 -14.94 -8.08
CA ALA A 322 -2.94 -16.19 -8.40
C ALA A 322 -3.07 -16.56 -9.89
N LEU A 323 -4.26 -16.37 -10.47
CA LEU A 323 -4.62 -16.93 -11.79
C LEU A 323 -4.65 -15.89 -12.92
N ILE A 324 -4.98 -14.63 -12.63
CA ILE A 324 -5.20 -13.60 -13.67
C ILE A 324 -3.97 -12.72 -13.80
N LEU A 325 -3.29 -12.81 -14.95
CA LEU A 325 -2.14 -11.96 -15.32
C LEU A 325 -1.11 -11.80 -14.19
N PRO A 326 -0.54 -12.88 -13.66
CA PRO A 326 -0.06 -12.86 -12.29
C PRO A 326 1.33 -12.18 -12.21
N VAL A 327 1.51 -11.14 -11.38
CA VAL A 327 2.80 -10.41 -11.24
C VAL A 327 3.75 -11.21 -10.35
N THR A 328 4.79 -11.84 -10.87
CA THR A 328 5.73 -12.55 -10.00
C THR A 328 6.43 -11.55 -9.09
N THR A 329 6.32 -11.72 -7.76
CA THR A 329 7.05 -10.91 -6.77
C THR A 329 8.56 -10.89 -7.08
N HIS A 330 9.05 -11.96 -7.71
CA HIS A 330 10.41 -12.13 -8.21
C HIS A 330 10.92 -10.97 -9.07
N ALA A 331 10.17 -10.49 -10.08
CA ALA A 331 10.67 -9.44 -10.98
C ALA A 331 10.90 -8.08 -10.28
N VAL A 332 10.10 -7.79 -9.25
CA VAL A 332 10.24 -6.57 -8.45
C VAL A 332 11.36 -6.74 -7.43
N THR A 333 11.43 -7.89 -6.77
CA THR A 333 12.50 -8.23 -5.82
C THR A 333 13.86 -8.23 -6.49
N ASP A 334 14.04 -8.91 -7.62
CA ASP A 334 15.33 -9.02 -8.31
C ASP A 334 15.79 -7.64 -8.82
N ARG A 335 14.86 -6.79 -9.28
CA ARG A 335 15.18 -5.41 -9.68
C ARG A 335 15.70 -4.56 -8.52
N TRP A 336 15.03 -4.60 -7.36
CA TRP A 336 15.45 -3.82 -6.20
C TRP A 336 16.73 -4.38 -5.57
N VAL A 337 16.88 -5.69 -5.51
CA VAL A 337 18.11 -6.33 -5.04
C VAL A 337 19.28 -5.99 -5.98
N GLY A 338 19.09 -6.05 -7.30
CA GLY A 338 20.11 -5.63 -8.26
C GLY A 338 20.44 -4.13 -8.22
N GLN A 339 19.51 -3.27 -7.80
CA GLN A 339 19.81 -1.86 -7.54
C GLN A 339 20.60 -1.68 -6.23
N ALA A 340 20.28 -2.43 -5.17
CA ALA A 340 21.03 -2.39 -3.92
C ALA A 340 22.47 -2.89 -4.09
N VAL A 341 22.68 -4.00 -4.82
CA VAL A 341 24.02 -4.53 -5.11
C VAL A 341 24.86 -3.52 -5.91
N ARG A 342 24.26 -2.81 -6.88
CA ARG A 342 24.95 -1.73 -7.60
C ARG A 342 25.31 -0.55 -6.70
N ALA A 343 24.41 -0.14 -5.80
CA ALA A 343 24.71 0.93 -4.84
C ALA A 343 25.85 0.54 -3.87
N VAL A 344 25.92 -0.73 -3.45
CA VAL A 344 27.05 -1.27 -2.68
C VAL A 344 28.36 -1.13 -3.45
N HIS A 345 28.36 -1.48 -4.74
CA HIS A 345 29.55 -1.33 -5.60
C HIS A 345 29.96 0.14 -5.76
N GLU A 346 29.04 1.04 -6.10
CA GLU A 346 29.35 2.47 -6.27
C GLU A 346 29.93 3.09 -5.00
N CYS A 347 29.40 2.72 -3.83
CA CYS A 347 29.92 3.20 -2.55
C CYS A 347 31.29 2.59 -2.23
N THR A 348 31.49 1.30 -2.49
CA THR A 348 32.79 0.64 -2.29
C THR A 348 33.87 1.20 -3.22
N ALA A 349 33.53 1.46 -4.48
CA ALA A 349 34.44 2.07 -5.45
C ALA A 349 34.79 3.52 -5.07
N ALA A 350 33.84 4.29 -4.53
CA ALA A 350 34.12 5.63 -3.99
C ALA A 350 35.06 5.57 -2.77
N ALA A 351 34.80 4.66 -1.83
CA ALA A 351 35.67 4.47 -0.66
C ALA A 351 37.07 3.97 -1.05
N ALA A 352 37.17 3.08 -2.04
CA ALA A 352 38.43 2.59 -2.58
C ALA A 352 39.25 3.72 -3.23
N ARG A 353 38.62 4.57 -4.06
CA ARG A 353 39.30 5.74 -4.66
C ARG A 353 39.77 6.73 -3.61
N ARG A 354 38.96 6.96 -2.58
CA ARG A 354 39.32 7.80 -1.43
C ARG A 354 40.57 7.28 -0.71
N LEU A 355 40.59 5.98 -0.39
CA LEU A 355 41.75 5.30 0.21
C LEU A 355 42.95 5.23 -0.75
N ALA A 356 42.72 5.29 -2.06
CA ALA A 356 43.75 5.40 -3.09
C ALA A 356 44.40 6.81 -3.19
N GLY A 357 43.88 7.79 -2.43
CA GLY A 357 44.40 9.16 -2.38
C GLY A 357 43.57 10.19 -3.19
N ASP A 358 42.45 9.79 -3.79
CA ASP A 358 41.53 10.71 -4.48
C ASP A 358 40.77 11.57 -3.46
N ARG A 359 41.16 12.84 -3.35
CA ARG A 359 40.57 13.78 -2.38
C ARG A 359 39.16 14.25 -2.75
N ASP A 360 38.69 13.97 -3.96
CA ASP A 360 37.35 14.37 -4.44
C ASP A 360 36.34 13.21 -4.38
N ALA A 361 36.79 11.99 -4.10
CA ALA A 361 35.93 10.82 -3.93
C ALA A 361 35.34 10.73 -2.50
N ASP A 362 34.16 11.31 -2.27
CA ASP A 362 33.45 11.16 -0.98
C ASP A 362 32.46 9.96 -1.01
N PRO A 363 32.63 8.94 -0.14
CA PRO A 363 31.71 7.80 -0.05
C PRO A 363 30.43 8.10 0.74
N ALA A 364 30.36 9.18 1.52
CA ALA A 364 29.23 9.45 2.43
C ALA A 364 27.86 9.64 1.72
N PRO A 365 27.75 10.36 0.60
CA PRO A 365 26.49 10.49 -0.14
C PRO A 365 25.99 9.14 -0.68
N ARG A 366 26.92 8.28 -1.16
CA ARG A 366 26.60 6.95 -1.69
C ARG A 366 26.15 5.99 -0.59
N ALA A 367 26.71 6.12 0.62
CA ALA A 367 26.25 5.36 1.78
C ALA A 367 24.81 5.73 2.18
N ALA A 368 24.45 7.02 2.15
CA ALA A 368 23.09 7.48 2.41
C ALA A 368 22.08 7.00 1.35
N GLU A 369 22.47 7.00 0.07
CA GLU A 369 21.66 6.45 -1.02
C GLU A 369 21.42 4.93 -0.86
N LEU A 370 22.45 4.18 -0.44
CA LEU A 370 22.34 2.75 -0.15
C LEU A 370 21.31 2.49 0.98
N GLU A 371 21.33 3.28 2.06
CA GLU A 371 20.34 3.14 3.15
C GLU A 371 18.91 3.40 2.68
N ALA A 372 18.71 4.45 1.86
CA ALA A 372 17.41 4.74 1.28
C ALA A 372 16.94 3.59 0.36
N MET A 373 17.84 3.00 -0.42
CA MET A 373 17.54 1.83 -1.27
C MET A 373 17.22 0.58 -0.45
N LEU A 374 17.94 0.31 0.64
CA LEU A 374 17.65 -0.80 1.55
C LEU A 374 16.28 -0.66 2.21
N GLY A 375 15.88 0.56 2.56
CA GLY A 375 14.51 0.85 3.00
C GLY A 375 13.47 0.39 1.97
N ARG A 376 13.71 0.66 0.68
CA ARG A 376 12.84 0.22 -0.43
C ARG A 376 12.85 -1.31 -0.62
N VAL A 377 14.02 -1.95 -0.51
CA VAL A 377 14.14 -3.43 -0.58
C VAL A 377 13.37 -4.08 0.57
N ARG A 378 13.55 -3.60 1.80
CA ARG A 378 12.81 -4.09 2.98
C ARG A 378 11.31 -3.94 2.79
N PHE A 379 10.85 -2.81 2.27
CA PHE A 379 9.44 -2.59 1.97
C PHE A 379 8.93 -3.58 0.90
N ALA A 380 9.70 -3.82 -0.16
CA ALA A 380 9.34 -4.76 -1.22
C ALA A 380 9.32 -6.22 -0.74
N LEU A 381 10.24 -6.61 0.16
CA LEU A 381 10.36 -7.95 0.72
C LEU A 381 9.48 -8.18 1.96
N ALA A 382 8.94 -7.13 2.58
CA ALA A 382 8.11 -7.20 3.78
C ALA A 382 6.95 -8.22 3.68
N PRO A 383 6.22 -8.34 2.56
CA PRO A 383 5.18 -9.35 2.42
C PRO A 383 5.72 -10.79 2.45
N LEU A 384 6.93 -11.03 1.94
CA LEU A 384 7.55 -12.36 1.88
C LEU A 384 8.09 -12.81 3.24
N VAL A 385 8.59 -11.88 4.06
CA VAL A 385 9.10 -12.19 5.41
C VAL A 385 8.03 -12.18 6.49
N HIS A 386 6.80 -11.81 6.14
CA HIS A 386 5.67 -11.74 7.06
C HIS A 386 5.48 -13.08 7.80
N PRO A 387 5.18 -13.07 9.12
CA PRO A 387 5.02 -14.29 9.92
C PRO A 387 4.06 -15.32 9.29
N LEU A 388 3.01 -14.82 8.64
CA LEU A 388 1.93 -15.61 8.05
C LEU A 388 2.14 -16.00 6.58
N ASN A 389 3.29 -15.70 5.96
CA ASN A 389 3.54 -16.19 4.60
C ASN A 389 3.62 -17.74 4.61
N PRO A 390 2.71 -18.45 3.91
CA PRO A 390 2.66 -19.93 3.95
C PRO A 390 3.89 -20.57 3.26
N MET A 391 4.57 -19.84 2.39
CA MET A 391 5.73 -20.35 1.65
C MET A 391 7.03 -20.26 2.46
N ARG A 392 7.22 -21.21 3.40
CA ARG A 392 8.36 -21.26 4.33
C ARG A 392 9.73 -21.16 3.64
N ALA A 393 9.92 -21.83 2.51
CA ALA A 393 11.16 -21.77 1.73
C ALA A 393 11.45 -20.34 1.22
N ARG A 394 10.44 -19.67 0.67
CA ARG A 394 10.55 -18.29 0.17
C ARG A 394 10.75 -17.28 1.30
N LYS A 395 10.08 -17.48 2.43
CA LYS A 395 10.24 -16.66 3.63
C LYS A 395 11.66 -16.75 4.20
N THR A 396 12.21 -17.96 4.27
CA THR A 396 13.58 -18.21 4.75
C THR A 396 14.58 -17.55 3.80
N ARG A 397 14.42 -17.71 2.49
CA ARG A 397 15.24 -17.01 1.49
C ARG A 397 15.15 -15.49 1.62
N ALA A 398 13.96 -14.92 1.69
CA ALA A 398 13.79 -13.47 1.78
C ALA A 398 14.46 -12.89 3.03
N ARG A 399 14.42 -13.61 4.16
CA ARG A 399 15.16 -13.25 5.37
C ARG A 399 16.67 -13.34 5.18
N GLN A 400 17.14 -14.39 4.51
CA GLN A 400 18.56 -14.56 4.20
C GLN A 400 19.07 -13.43 3.29
N VAL A 401 18.33 -13.07 2.25
CA VAL A 401 18.66 -11.94 1.36
C VAL A 401 18.69 -10.63 2.13
N LEU A 402 17.71 -10.35 3.01
CA LEU A 402 17.71 -9.15 3.83
C LEU A 402 18.91 -9.10 4.80
N ALA A 403 19.21 -10.21 5.47
CA ALA A 403 20.35 -10.29 6.38
C ALA A 403 21.67 -10.02 5.65
N LEU A 404 21.88 -10.65 4.49
CA LEU A 404 23.10 -10.46 3.68
C LEU A 404 23.23 -9.03 3.14
N LEU A 405 22.12 -8.39 2.75
CA LEU A 405 22.12 -6.99 2.33
C LEU A 405 22.36 -6.03 3.50
N ASP A 406 21.82 -6.32 4.69
CA ASP A 406 22.09 -5.56 5.91
C ASP A 406 23.57 -5.67 6.32
N ASP A 407 24.17 -6.84 6.15
CA ASP A 407 25.60 -7.06 6.37
C ASP A 407 26.44 -6.31 5.34
N CYS A 408 26.11 -6.36 4.05
CA CYS A 408 26.78 -5.53 3.03
C CYS A 408 26.73 -4.04 3.42
N ALA A 409 25.56 -3.53 3.83
CA ALA A 409 25.40 -2.15 4.24
C ALA A 409 26.24 -1.77 5.46
N ARG A 410 26.39 -2.70 6.41
CA ARG A 410 27.21 -2.52 7.61
C ARG A 410 28.69 -2.43 7.23
N GLU A 411 29.16 -3.33 6.39
CA GLU A 411 30.55 -3.35 5.94
C GLU A 411 30.87 -2.13 5.06
N THR A 412 29.99 -1.75 4.15
CA THR A 412 30.15 -0.54 3.32
C THR A 412 30.21 0.73 4.18
N ARG A 413 29.39 0.84 5.23
CA ARG A 413 29.46 1.97 6.17
C ARG A 413 30.74 1.99 6.99
N GLY A 414 31.19 0.81 7.45
CA GLY A 414 32.47 0.67 8.14
C GLY A 414 33.62 1.12 7.25
N LEU A 415 33.64 0.68 5.98
CA LEU A 415 34.63 1.08 5.00
C LEU A 415 34.58 2.59 4.70
N ALA A 416 33.39 3.18 4.53
CA ALA A 416 33.23 4.61 4.31
C ALA A 416 33.72 5.44 5.51
N ALA A 417 33.49 4.98 6.73
CA ALA A 417 33.99 5.63 7.95
C ALA A 417 35.52 5.58 8.03
N VAL A 418 36.13 4.45 7.68
CA VAL A 418 37.59 4.32 7.62
C VAL A 418 38.19 5.17 6.51
N ALA A 419 37.54 5.27 5.35
CA ALA A 419 37.97 6.13 4.24
C ALA A 419 37.82 7.63 4.52
N ALA A 420 37.00 8.01 5.51
CA ALA A 420 36.87 9.40 5.95
C ALA A 420 38.00 9.84 6.90
N ASP A 421 38.77 8.89 7.45
CA ASP A 421 39.90 9.18 8.34
C ASP A 421 41.09 9.77 7.55
N PRO A 422 41.60 10.97 7.92
CA PRO A 422 42.74 11.61 7.25
C PRO A 422 44.03 10.79 7.26
N ASP A 423 44.19 9.89 8.24
CA ASP A 423 45.41 9.08 8.45
C ASP A 423 45.31 7.71 7.75
N ALA A 424 44.27 7.45 6.96
CA ALA A 424 44.13 6.19 6.24
C ALA A 424 45.21 6.04 5.16
N SER A 425 46.09 5.05 5.35
CA SER A 425 47.26 4.81 4.50
C SER A 425 46.92 4.00 3.24
N TYR A 426 47.60 4.33 2.15
CA TYR A 426 47.56 3.61 0.87
C TYR A 426 48.25 2.25 0.97
N ASP A 427 47.53 1.16 0.67
CA ASP A 427 48.09 -0.19 0.60
C ASP A 427 47.66 -0.88 -0.72
N ALA A 428 48.61 -1.52 -1.41
CA ALA A 428 48.30 -2.33 -2.59
C ALA A 428 47.35 -3.51 -2.28
N ARG A 429 47.35 -4.00 -1.03
CA ARG A 429 46.42 -5.04 -0.56
C ARG A 429 44.97 -4.56 -0.58
N LEU A 430 44.76 -3.28 -0.24
CA LEU A 430 43.46 -2.61 -0.26
C LEU A 430 42.92 -2.52 -1.69
N THR A 431 43.76 -2.15 -2.65
CA THR A 431 43.40 -2.13 -4.07
C THR A 431 43.03 -3.53 -4.58
N ALA A 432 43.81 -4.55 -4.23
CA ALA A 432 43.51 -5.94 -4.60
C ALA A 432 42.19 -6.45 -3.98
N ALA A 433 41.91 -6.08 -2.72
CA ALA A 433 40.65 -6.42 -2.04
C ALA A 433 39.44 -5.71 -2.66
N CYS A 434 39.59 -4.46 -3.09
CA CYS A 434 38.54 -3.74 -3.81
C CYS A 434 38.22 -4.40 -5.16
N GLY A 435 39.26 -4.84 -5.90
CA GLY A 435 39.07 -5.58 -7.15
C GLY A 435 38.31 -6.91 -6.97
N ARG A 436 38.50 -7.62 -5.85
CA ARG A 436 37.72 -8.83 -5.53
C ARG A 436 36.25 -8.53 -5.27
N VAL A 437 35.94 -7.46 -4.54
CA VAL A 437 34.56 -7.01 -4.33
C VAL A 437 33.90 -6.61 -5.65
N GLU A 438 34.62 -5.89 -6.51
CA GLU A 438 34.14 -5.49 -7.83
C GLU A 438 33.81 -6.69 -8.71
N ALA A 439 34.72 -7.66 -8.79
CA ALA A 439 34.47 -8.92 -9.49
C ALA A 439 33.26 -9.69 -8.93
N ALA A 440 33.11 -9.75 -7.59
CA ALA A 440 31.97 -10.40 -6.95
C ALA A 440 30.63 -9.73 -7.33
N VAL A 441 30.60 -8.39 -7.40
CA VAL A 441 29.41 -7.64 -7.83
C VAL A 441 29.13 -7.85 -9.32
N GLU A 442 30.14 -7.82 -10.19
CA GLU A 442 29.96 -8.06 -11.62
C GLU A 442 29.39 -9.45 -11.93
N VAL A 443 29.83 -10.47 -11.19
CA VAL A 443 29.27 -11.83 -11.25
C VAL A 443 27.80 -11.86 -10.80
N LEU A 444 27.45 -11.10 -9.77
CA LEU A 444 26.08 -10.99 -9.26
C LEU A 444 25.13 -10.23 -10.21
N VAL A 445 25.63 -9.20 -10.88
CA VAL A 445 24.86 -8.37 -11.84
C VAL A 445 24.81 -9.02 -13.23
N GLY A 446 25.63 -10.04 -13.50
CA GLY A 446 25.65 -10.81 -14.73
C GLY A 446 26.53 -10.22 -15.84
N ALA A 447 27.52 -9.40 -15.48
CA ALA A 447 28.44 -8.74 -16.42
C ALA A 447 29.62 -9.64 -16.85
N VAL A 448 30.02 -10.63 -16.04
CA VAL A 448 31.18 -11.51 -16.31
C VAL A 448 30.85 -12.98 -15.99
N PRO A 449 31.22 -13.97 -16.83
CA PRO A 449 31.06 -15.40 -16.53
C PRO A 449 31.97 -15.87 -15.37
N GLU A 450 31.44 -16.71 -14.48
CA GLU A 450 32.12 -17.27 -13.28
C GLU A 450 33.46 -17.98 -13.57
N ARG A 451 33.67 -18.46 -14.80
CA ARG A 451 34.93 -19.09 -15.26
C ARG A 451 36.08 -18.10 -15.44
N ALA A 452 35.84 -16.80 -15.62
CA ALA A 452 36.89 -15.81 -15.81
C ALA A 452 37.57 -15.42 -14.48
N VAL A 453 36.84 -15.52 -13.36
CA VAL A 453 37.32 -15.11 -12.02
C VAL A 453 38.27 -16.15 -11.41
N THR A 454 37.97 -17.45 -11.58
CA THR A 454 38.83 -18.55 -11.10
C THR A 454 40.19 -18.61 -11.80
N THR A 455 40.28 -18.14 -13.05
CA THR A 455 41.57 -17.99 -13.76
C THR A 455 42.43 -16.82 -13.25
N ALA A 456 41.83 -15.78 -12.66
CA ALA A 456 42.58 -14.66 -12.09
C ALA A 456 43.12 -14.97 -10.68
N GLU A 457 42.41 -15.79 -9.90
CA GLU A 457 42.85 -16.27 -8.58
C GLU A 457 44.13 -17.12 -8.65
N GLY A 458 44.34 -17.86 -9.73
CA GLY A 458 45.55 -18.68 -9.95
C GLY A 458 46.82 -17.90 -10.29
N ALA A 459 46.71 -16.65 -10.76
CA ALA A 459 47.84 -15.88 -11.28
C ALA A 459 48.43 -14.85 -10.27
N LEU A 460 47.71 -14.54 -9.18
CA LEU A 460 48.11 -13.52 -8.19
C LEU A 460 48.69 -14.10 -6.90
N GLY A 461 48.67 -15.42 -6.74
CA GLY A 461 49.36 -16.10 -5.67
C GLY A 461 50.85 -16.14 -5.98
N HIS A 462 51.57 -15.08 -5.65
CA HIS A 462 53.00 -14.97 -5.30
C HIS A 462 53.33 -13.49 -5.47
N HIS A 463 53.44 -12.73 -4.38
CA HIS A 463 54.35 -11.58 -4.18
C HIS A 463 54.10 -11.06 -2.76
N SER A 464 54.82 -11.67 -1.81
CA SER A 464 54.93 -11.17 -0.44
C SER A 464 56.08 -10.16 -0.39
N ALA A 465 55.78 -8.91 -0.05
CA ALA A 465 56.75 -7.97 0.48
C ALA A 465 56.10 -7.14 1.59
N ALA A 466 56.67 -7.20 2.78
CA ALA A 466 56.24 -6.48 3.97
C ALA A 466 56.61 -4.99 3.90
N ARG A 467 55.69 -4.10 4.32
CA ARG A 467 55.94 -2.95 5.23
C ARG A 467 54.68 -2.09 5.46
N GLY A 468 54.45 -1.74 6.74
CA GLY A 468 53.53 -0.69 7.22
C GLY A 468 52.19 -1.17 7.80
N HIS A 469 52.14 -1.63 9.06
CA HIS A 469 50.89 -1.97 9.74
C HIS A 469 50.14 -0.69 10.18
N HIS A 470 49.37 -0.08 9.29
CA HIS A 470 48.47 1.01 9.67
C HIS A 470 47.13 0.43 10.19
N PRO A 471 46.67 0.76 11.40
CA PRO A 471 45.43 0.21 11.96
C PRO A 471 44.20 0.40 11.05
N GLY A 472 44.14 1.55 10.37
CA GLY A 472 43.08 1.86 9.39
C GLY A 472 43.09 0.95 8.15
N ALA A 473 44.27 0.52 7.69
CA ALA A 473 44.36 -0.38 6.53
C ALA A 473 43.84 -1.79 6.86
N GLU A 474 44.17 -2.30 8.06
CA GLU A 474 43.65 -3.59 8.55
C GLU A 474 42.12 -3.54 8.76
N GLN A 475 41.61 -2.42 9.30
CA GLN A 475 40.17 -2.25 9.48
C GLN A 475 39.42 -2.17 8.14
N ALA A 476 39.96 -1.44 7.16
CA ALA A 476 39.38 -1.40 5.81
C ALA A 476 39.45 -2.76 5.10
N LEU A 477 40.55 -3.51 5.25
CA LEU A 477 40.65 -4.88 4.75
C LEU A 477 39.60 -5.79 5.40
N ALA A 478 39.38 -5.69 6.71
CA ALA A 478 38.35 -6.48 7.39
C ALA A 478 36.95 -6.22 6.81
N HIS A 479 36.62 -4.95 6.53
CA HIS A 479 35.36 -4.57 5.89
C HIS A 479 35.25 -5.10 4.46
N LEU A 480 36.31 -5.02 3.65
CA LEU A 480 36.32 -5.57 2.29
C LEU A 480 36.16 -7.10 2.25
N HIS A 481 36.82 -7.83 3.16
CA HIS A 481 36.63 -9.29 3.28
C HIS A 481 35.25 -9.67 3.84
N GLY A 482 34.67 -8.83 4.70
CA GLY A 482 33.28 -8.97 5.14
C GLY A 482 32.31 -8.83 3.96
N LEU A 483 32.53 -7.80 3.14
CA LEU A 483 31.72 -7.50 1.97
C LEU A 483 31.82 -8.60 0.90
N GLU A 484 33.03 -9.09 0.61
CA GLU A 484 33.29 -10.20 -0.30
C GLU A 484 32.50 -11.45 0.11
N ARG A 485 32.57 -11.84 1.39
CA ARG A 485 31.82 -12.99 1.93
C ARG A 485 30.31 -12.81 1.84
N ALA A 486 29.80 -11.63 2.18
CA ALA A 486 28.37 -11.34 2.12
C ALA A 486 27.83 -11.38 0.67
N LEU A 487 28.58 -10.83 -0.29
CA LEU A 487 28.24 -10.86 -1.71
C LEU A 487 28.31 -12.29 -2.28
N ALA A 488 29.36 -13.06 -1.97
CA ALA A 488 29.46 -14.46 -2.39
C ALA A 488 28.29 -15.30 -1.86
N ALA A 489 27.92 -15.12 -0.58
CA ALA A 489 26.76 -15.78 0.02
C ALA A 489 25.41 -15.32 -0.57
N LEU A 490 25.35 -14.13 -1.18
CA LEU A 490 24.15 -13.61 -1.85
C LEU A 490 23.92 -14.25 -3.22
N ALA A 491 24.95 -14.81 -3.86
CA ALA A 491 24.84 -15.46 -5.17
C ALA A 491 23.93 -16.70 -5.13
N THR A 492 24.03 -17.54 -4.09
CA THR A 492 23.22 -18.76 -3.94
C THR A 492 21.71 -18.50 -3.88
N PRO A 493 21.18 -17.61 -3.00
CA PRO A 493 19.75 -17.33 -2.94
C PRO A 493 19.23 -16.62 -4.21
N LEU A 494 20.07 -15.87 -4.93
CA LEU A 494 19.69 -15.20 -6.18
C LEU A 494 19.66 -16.16 -7.39
N ARG A 495 20.66 -17.04 -7.54
CA ARG A 495 20.70 -18.03 -8.63
C ARG A 495 19.54 -19.02 -8.55
N ALA A 496 19.21 -19.46 -7.34
CA ALA A 496 18.06 -20.33 -7.15
C ALA A 496 16.71 -19.58 -7.26
N SER A 497 16.69 -18.26 -7.51
CA SER A 497 15.50 -17.49 -7.95
C SER A 497 15.30 -17.65 -9.45
N SER A 498 16.39 -17.62 -10.22
CA SER A 498 16.41 -17.86 -11.66
C SER A 498 16.03 -19.31 -12.01
N ALA A 499 16.55 -20.30 -11.29
CA ALA A 499 16.24 -21.72 -11.57
C ALA A 499 14.79 -22.13 -11.24
N ALA A 500 14.09 -21.42 -10.35
CA ALA A 500 12.66 -21.65 -10.05
C ALA A 500 11.72 -20.91 -11.02
N SER A 501 12.28 -20.23 -12.04
CA SER A 501 11.57 -19.48 -13.07
C SER A 501 11.51 -20.20 -14.43
N ALA A 502 12.31 -21.27 -14.59
CA ALA A 502 12.18 -22.27 -15.65
C ALA A 502 11.29 -23.41 -15.16
#